data_AF-A0A1H6UTY5-F1
#
_entry.id   AF-A0A1H6UTY5-F1
#
_cell.length_a   1.000
_cell.length_b   1.000
_cell.length_c   1.000
_cell.angle_alpha   90.00
_cell.angle_beta   90.00
_cell.angle_gamma   90.00
#
_symmetry.space_group_name_H-M   'P 1'
#
loop_
_entity.id
_entity.type
_entity.pdbx_description
1 polymer ?
#
loop_
_entity_poly.entity_id
_entity_poly.type
_entity_poly.pdbx_seq_one_letter_code
_entity_poly.pdbx_strand_id
1 'polypeptide(L)'
;MKSFCVLIITVLLCTSSCKSDTDFSLPKFWYNGCANFVEDDYGYKHEGRCCEWISFPKFDLQRNQSFSIEGKYNRYTESSGKNITDRAIIISGSLSADGKNLLLDYEIDGEPLHYEMTTGESLIMCSCQCYFK
;
A
#
# COMPACT_ATOMS: atom_id res chain seq x y z
N MET A 1 10.51 51.98 44.29
CA MET A 1 11.00 50.64 43.90
C MET A 1 10.09 50.07 42.82
N LYS A 2 10.64 49.90 41.60
CA LYS A 2 10.36 48.82 40.63
C LYS A 2 8.87 48.53 40.37
N SER A 3 8.17 49.15 39.42
CA SER A 3 8.44 49.21 37.96
C SER A 3 9.00 47.89 37.42
N PHE A 4 8.22 46.80 37.49
CA PHE A 4 8.63 45.49 36.93
C PHE A 4 7.47 44.52 36.61
N CYS A 5 6.23 44.98 36.40
CA CYS A 5 5.10 44.07 36.11
C CYS A 5 4.58 44.08 34.67
N VAL A 6 5.03 45.00 33.80
CA VAL A 6 4.41 45.18 32.47
C VAL A 6 5.14 44.41 31.35
N LEU A 7 6.25 43.73 31.65
CA LEU A 7 7.16 43.16 30.64
C LEU A 7 7.13 41.61 30.54
N ILE A 8 6.05 40.96 31.01
CA ILE A 8 5.87 39.49 30.92
C ILE A 8 4.64 39.13 30.04
N ILE A 9 4.01 40.08 29.36
CA ILE A 9 2.81 39.80 28.54
C ILE A 9 3.13 39.71 27.03
N THR A 10 4.32 40.15 26.58
CA THR A 10 4.65 40.22 25.14
C THR A 10 5.50 39.06 24.59
N VAL A 11 5.96 38.11 25.41
CA VAL A 11 6.85 37.01 24.94
C VAL A 11 6.10 35.67 24.79
N LEU A 12 4.78 35.65 25.00
CA LEU A 12 3.96 34.42 24.93
C LEU A 12 3.14 34.27 23.63
N LEU A 13 3.51 34.98 22.56
CA LEU A 13 2.82 34.90 21.25
C LEU A 13 3.67 34.25 20.15
N CYS A 14 4.86 33.74 20.47
CA CYS A 14 5.69 32.96 19.55
C CYS A 14 5.75 31.48 19.96
N THR A 15 4.67 30.91 20.51
CA THR A 15 4.49 29.46 20.37
C THR A 15 4.18 29.22 18.90
N SER A 16 5.26 29.07 18.13
CA SER A 16 5.31 28.43 16.84
C SER A 16 4.34 27.26 16.84
N SER A 17 3.18 27.48 16.24
CA SER A 17 2.32 26.41 15.78
C SER A 17 3.08 25.72 14.65
N CYS A 18 4.11 24.94 15.01
CA CYS A 18 4.47 23.76 14.26
C CYS A 18 3.22 22.90 14.30
N LYS A 19 2.35 23.09 13.28
CA LYS A 19 1.49 22.01 12.85
C LYS A 19 2.45 20.89 12.51
N SER A 20 2.57 19.94 13.42
CA SER A 20 3.17 18.66 13.10
C SER A 20 2.37 18.13 11.92
N ASP A 21 2.96 18.11 10.73
CA ASP A 21 2.43 17.51 9.49
C ASP A 21 2.31 15.97 9.63
N THR A 22 1.88 15.48 10.79
CA THR A 22 1.99 14.07 11.17
C THR A 22 0.63 13.38 11.25
N ASP A 23 -0.31 13.79 10.41
CA ASP A 23 -1.56 13.02 10.23
C ASP A 23 -1.90 12.90 8.75
N PHE A 24 -0.91 12.48 7.96
CA PHE A 24 -1.16 12.04 6.59
C PHE A 24 -1.38 10.53 6.61
N SER A 25 -2.65 10.14 6.72
CA SER A 25 -3.08 8.75 6.53
C SER A 25 -2.62 8.27 5.16
N LEU A 26 -2.02 7.08 5.12
CA LEU A 26 -1.67 6.46 3.85
C LEU A 26 -2.93 6.29 2.99
N PRO A 27 -2.80 6.39 1.66
CA PRO A 27 -3.87 5.97 0.77
C PRO A 27 -4.28 4.53 1.06
N LYS A 28 -5.55 4.21 0.81
CA LYS A 28 -6.05 2.84 0.91
C LYS A 28 -5.91 2.06 -0.40
N PHE A 29 -5.59 2.75 -1.49
CA PHE A 29 -5.58 2.23 -2.85
C PHE A 29 -4.37 2.74 -3.62
N TRP A 30 -3.72 1.81 -4.33
CA TRP A 30 -2.77 2.09 -5.39
C TRP A 30 -3.10 1.23 -6.61
N TYR A 31 -2.75 1.70 -7.80
CA TYR A 31 -3.02 0.99 -9.04
C TYR A 31 -1.92 1.14 -10.07
N ASN A 32 -1.78 0.15 -10.96
CA ASN A 32 -0.97 0.20 -12.18
C ASN A 32 -1.76 -0.47 -13.31
N GLY A 33 -2.24 0.30 -14.30
CA GLY A 33 -3.15 -0.23 -15.30
C GLY A 33 -4.41 -0.79 -14.62
N CYS A 34 -4.68 -2.09 -14.78
CA CYS A 34 -5.78 -2.79 -14.10
C CYS A 34 -5.36 -3.51 -12.81
N ALA A 35 -4.08 -3.45 -12.45
CA ALA A 35 -3.61 -3.97 -11.18
C ALA A 35 -3.95 -3.00 -10.06
N ASN A 36 -4.41 -3.51 -8.93
CA ASN A 36 -4.80 -2.74 -7.76
C ASN A 36 -4.21 -3.34 -6.48
N PHE A 37 -3.65 -2.51 -5.62
CA PHE A 37 -3.23 -2.86 -4.27
C PHE A 37 -4.12 -2.14 -3.27
N VAL A 38 -4.84 -2.92 -2.46
CA VAL A 38 -5.92 -2.44 -1.59
C VAL A 38 -5.73 -2.97 -0.18
N GLU A 39 -5.90 -2.11 0.83
CA GLU A 39 -5.98 -2.54 2.23
C GLU A 39 -7.37 -3.13 2.55
N ASP A 40 -7.41 -4.29 3.21
CA ASP A 40 -8.63 -4.91 3.75
C ASP A 40 -8.49 -5.22 5.25
N ASP A 41 -9.50 -5.86 5.84
CA ASP A 41 -9.53 -6.18 7.28
C ASP A 41 -8.42 -7.15 7.70
N TYR A 42 -7.83 -7.91 6.77
CA TYR A 42 -6.84 -8.95 7.03
C TYR A 42 -5.41 -8.55 6.63
N GLY A 43 -5.25 -7.49 5.85
CA GLY A 43 -3.96 -6.96 5.43
C GLY A 43 -4.08 -6.19 4.13
N TYR A 44 -3.36 -6.63 3.10
CA TYR A 44 -3.45 -6.04 1.77
C TYR A 44 -3.70 -7.11 0.72
N LYS A 45 -4.31 -6.70 -0.39
CA LYS A 45 -4.57 -7.54 -1.53
C LYS A 45 -4.07 -6.87 -2.79
N HIS A 46 -3.29 -7.61 -3.59
CA HIS A 46 -2.93 -7.21 -4.94
C HIS A 46 -3.72 -8.04 -5.96
N GLU A 47 -4.53 -7.35 -6.75
CA GLU A 47 -5.36 -7.91 -7.81
C GLU A 47 -4.97 -7.31 -9.17
N GLY A 48 -5.44 -7.88 -10.27
CA GLY A 48 -5.15 -7.36 -11.63
C GLY A 48 -4.86 -8.44 -12.66
N ARG A 49 -4.69 -9.68 -12.20
CA ARG A 49 -4.52 -10.85 -13.05
C ARG A 49 -5.76 -11.76 -12.97
N CYS A 50 -5.94 -12.63 -13.96
CA CYS A 50 -7.15 -13.43 -14.08
C CYS A 50 -7.23 -14.53 -13.04
N CYS A 51 -8.31 -14.54 -12.25
CA CYS A 51 -8.57 -15.58 -11.28
C CYS A 51 -7.44 -15.84 -10.29
N GLU A 52 -6.61 -14.83 -10.05
CA GLU A 52 -5.45 -14.92 -9.17
C GLU A 52 -5.22 -13.59 -8.48
N TRP A 53 -4.71 -13.66 -7.25
CA TRP A 53 -4.41 -12.49 -6.42
C TRP A 53 -3.31 -12.81 -5.44
N ILE A 54 -2.64 -11.77 -4.95
CA ILE A 54 -1.69 -11.87 -3.84
C ILE A 54 -2.36 -11.34 -2.58
N SER A 55 -2.26 -12.10 -1.49
CA SER A 55 -2.62 -11.64 -0.15
C SER A 55 -1.37 -11.35 0.64
N PHE A 56 -1.35 -10.21 1.29
CA PHE A 56 -0.28 -9.74 2.16
C PHE A 56 -0.79 -9.80 3.60
N PRO A 57 0.03 -10.25 4.57
CA PRO A 57 -0.32 -10.05 5.97
C PRO A 57 -0.46 -8.56 6.26
N LYS A 58 -1.15 -8.19 7.35
CA LYS A 58 -1.11 -6.81 7.82
C LYS A 58 0.30 -6.45 8.27
N PHE A 59 0.87 -5.39 7.69
CA PHE A 59 2.18 -4.85 8.04
C PHE A 59 2.15 -3.33 8.02
N ASP A 60 3.10 -2.70 8.70
CA ASP A 60 3.23 -1.24 8.70
C ASP A 60 3.98 -0.79 7.45
N LEU A 61 3.26 -0.23 6.50
CA LEU A 61 3.84 0.28 5.26
C LEU A 61 4.44 1.67 5.50
N GLN A 62 5.76 1.74 5.68
CA GLN A 62 6.44 2.99 6.00
C GLN A 62 6.95 3.71 4.74
N ARG A 63 6.79 5.03 4.69
CA ARG A 63 7.31 5.86 3.59
C ARG A 63 8.83 5.88 3.57
N ASN A 64 9.37 6.01 2.36
CA ASN A 64 10.82 6.07 2.12
C ASN A 64 11.55 4.84 2.70
N GLN A 65 10.85 3.71 2.78
CA GLN A 65 11.40 2.45 3.24
C GLN A 65 11.03 1.34 2.27
N SER A 66 11.97 0.43 2.12
CA SER A 66 11.75 -0.83 1.43
C SER A 66 11.22 -1.86 2.43
N PHE A 67 10.43 -2.79 1.93
CA PHE A 67 9.96 -3.95 2.68
C PHE A 67 10.25 -5.24 1.91
N SER A 68 10.32 -6.34 2.65
CA SER A 68 10.35 -7.70 2.12
C SER A 68 9.58 -8.58 3.09
N ILE A 69 8.50 -9.18 2.61
CA ILE A 69 7.54 -9.92 3.43
C ILE A 69 7.10 -11.19 2.71
N GLU A 70 6.72 -12.20 3.51
CA GLU A 70 6.05 -13.38 3.00
C GLU A 70 4.56 -13.06 2.81
N GLY A 71 4.06 -13.27 1.59
CA GLY A 71 2.64 -13.22 1.27
C GLY A 71 2.18 -14.54 0.66
N LYS A 72 0.93 -14.55 0.18
CA LYS A 72 0.31 -15.73 -0.45
C LYS A 72 -0.12 -15.41 -1.86
N TYR A 73 0.38 -16.18 -2.82
CA TYR A 73 -0.22 -16.25 -4.15
C TYR A 73 -1.41 -17.19 -4.10
N ASN A 74 -2.57 -16.70 -4.53
CA ASN A 74 -3.81 -17.44 -4.57
C ASN A 74 -4.31 -17.51 -6.00
N ARG A 75 -4.86 -18.66 -6.39
CA ARG A 75 -5.45 -18.85 -7.72
C ARG A 75 -6.68 -19.75 -7.65
N TYR A 76 -7.74 -19.37 -8.34
CA TYR A 76 -8.86 -20.27 -8.58
C TYR A 76 -8.46 -21.37 -9.57
N THR A 77 -8.74 -22.62 -9.20
CA THR A 77 -8.45 -23.78 -10.06
C THR A 77 -9.66 -24.27 -10.84
N GLU A 78 -10.84 -23.68 -10.63
CA GLU A 78 -12.07 -24.03 -11.35
C GLU A 78 -12.99 -22.82 -11.55
N SER A 79 -13.85 -22.91 -12.57
CA SER A 79 -14.79 -21.83 -12.94
C SER A 79 -15.86 -21.55 -11.89
N SER A 80 -16.10 -22.49 -10.98
CA SER A 80 -17.04 -22.33 -9.89
C SER A 80 -16.51 -21.43 -8.76
N GLY A 81 -15.20 -21.17 -8.75
CA GLY A 81 -14.52 -20.37 -7.72
C GLY A 81 -14.41 -21.06 -6.36
N LYS A 82 -14.85 -22.32 -6.21
CA LYS A 82 -14.84 -23.03 -4.91
C LYS A 82 -13.48 -23.59 -4.54
N ASN A 83 -12.64 -23.90 -5.52
CA ASN A 83 -11.29 -24.42 -5.27
C ASN A 83 -10.24 -23.32 -5.51
N ILE A 84 -9.42 -23.10 -4.47
CA ILE A 84 -8.33 -22.13 -4.44
C ILE A 84 -7.05 -22.89 -4.06
N THR A 85 -6.00 -22.74 -4.84
CA THR A 85 -4.64 -23.11 -4.43
C THR A 85 -3.94 -21.88 -3.90
N ASP A 86 -3.29 -22.00 -2.74
CA ASP A 86 -2.39 -20.98 -2.20
C ASP A 86 -0.95 -21.49 -2.10
N ARG A 87 0.01 -20.55 -2.22
CA ARG A 87 1.42 -20.81 -1.92
C ARG A 87 2.06 -19.57 -1.33
N ALA A 88 3.01 -19.76 -0.43
CA ALA A 88 3.83 -18.67 0.07
C ALA A 88 4.75 -18.13 -1.04
N ILE A 89 4.88 -16.81 -1.11
CA ILE A 89 5.84 -16.11 -1.98
C ILE A 89 6.51 -14.98 -1.19
N ILE A 90 7.73 -14.62 -1.58
CA ILE A 90 8.39 -13.42 -1.07
C ILE A 90 8.02 -12.25 -1.97
N ILE A 91 7.59 -11.16 -1.34
CA ILE A 91 7.24 -9.92 -2.03
C ILE A 91 8.10 -8.81 -1.44
N SER A 92 8.80 -8.10 -2.30
CA SER A 92 9.54 -6.90 -1.95
C SER A 92 8.91 -5.67 -2.55
N GLY A 93 9.22 -4.52 -2.00
CA GLY A 93 8.68 -3.27 -2.51
C GLY A 93 9.20 -2.06 -1.75
N SER A 94 8.68 -0.89 -2.11
CA SER A 94 8.93 0.34 -1.37
C SER A 94 7.83 1.35 -1.59
N LEU A 95 7.61 2.20 -0.58
CA LEU A 95 6.70 3.33 -0.68
C LEU A 95 7.52 4.62 -0.80
N SER A 96 7.19 5.47 -1.78
CA SER A 96 7.86 6.75 -1.97
C SER A 96 7.70 7.69 -0.76
N ALA A 97 8.59 8.67 -0.63
CA ALA A 97 8.59 9.62 0.48
C ALA A 97 7.27 10.42 0.61
N ASP A 98 6.61 10.69 -0.52
CA ASP A 98 5.30 11.36 -0.56
C ASP A 98 4.10 10.40 -0.37
N GLY A 99 4.34 9.10 -0.28
CA GLY A 99 3.31 8.06 -0.12
C GLY A 99 2.48 7.79 -1.37
N LYS A 100 2.82 8.38 -2.52
CA LYS A 100 1.99 8.31 -3.73
C LYS A 100 2.35 7.18 -4.67
N ASN A 101 3.59 6.69 -4.62
CA ASN A 101 4.09 5.64 -5.50
C ASN A 101 4.50 4.42 -4.68
N LEU A 102 3.90 3.28 -4.99
CA LEU A 102 4.19 1.99 -4.39
C LEU A 102 4.84 1.09 -5.45
N LEU A 103 6.06 0.63 -5.16
CA LEU A 103 6.72 -0.39 -5.96
C LEU A 103 6.44 -1.76 -5.36
N LEU A 104 6.07 -2.73 -6.20
CA LEU A 104 5.95 -4.14 -5.83
C LEU A 104 6.76 -5.02 -6.79
N ASP A 105 7.49 -5.95 -6.20
CA ASP A 105 8.36 -6.90 -6.87
C ASP A 105 8.13 -8.30 -6.28
N TYR A 106 7.79 -9.27 -7.12
CA TYR A 106 7.65 -10.67 -6.70
C TYR A 106 7.76 -11.62 -7.89
N GLU A 107 7.92 -12.91 -7.60
CA GLU A 107 8.04 -13.96 -8.60
C GLU A 107 6.88 -14.96 -8.51
N ILE A 108 6.32 -15.35 -9.65
CA ILE A 108 5.27 -16.37 -9.75
C ILE A 108 5.74 -17.39 -10.80
N ASP A 109 5.95 -18.65 -10.40
CA ASP A 109 6.35 -19.73 -11.32
C ASP A 109 7.64 -19.43 -12.13
N GLY A 110 8.60 -18.72 -11.54
CA GLY A 110 9.84 -18.33 -12.21
C GLY A 110 9.74 -17.03 -13.03
N GLU A 111 8.54 -16.44 -13.14
CA GLU A 111 8.33 -15.19 -13.85
C GLU A 111 8.41 -14.01 -12.88
N PRO A 112 9.42 -13.12 -13.00
CA PRO A 112 9.51 -11.92 -12.20
C PRO A 112 8.46 -10.90 -12.64
N LEU A 113 7.81 -10.28 -11.68
CA LEU A 113 6.74 -9.29 -11.90
C LEU A 113 7.09 -8.02 -11.14
N HIS A 114 6.96 -6.90 -11.85
CA HIS A 114 7.26 -5.57 -11.34
C HIS A 114 6.07 -4.64 -11.57
N TYR A 115 5.67 -3.92 -10.53
CA TYR A 115 4.56 -2.98 -10.57
C TYR A 115 4.97 -1.64 -9.97
N GLU A 116 4.86 -0.57 -10.76
CA GLU A 116 4.96 0.81 -10.30
C GLU A 116 3.55 1.39 -10.15
N MET A 117 3.03 1.36 -8.93
CA MET A 117 1.64 1.73 -8.66
C MET A 117 1.52 3.16 -8.15
N THR A 118 0.53 3.88 -8.66
CA THR A 118 0.19 5.23 -8.22
C THR A 118 -1.04 5.21 -7.32
N THR A 119 -1.12 6.13 -6.36
CA THR A 119 -2.27 6.26 -5.48
C THR A 119 -3.58 6.54 -6.24
N GLY A 120 -4.67 5.93 -5.80
CA GLY A 120 -6.00 6.04 -6.43
C GLY A 120 -6.61 4.69 -6.77
N GLU A 121 -7.81 4.71 -7.35
CA GLU A 121 -8.48 3.53 -7.89
C GLU A 121 -8.16 3.38 -9.38
N SER A 122 -8.00 2.14 -9.86
CA SER A 122 -7.88 1.91 -11.30
C SER A 122 -9.14 2.35 -12.04
N LEU A 123 -8.96 3.19 -13.07
CA LEU A 123 -10.02 3.57 -14.00
C LEU A 123 -10.12 2.62 -15.20
N ILE A 124 -9.28 1.57 -15.24
CA ILE A 124 -9.15 0.67 -16.39
C ILE A 124 -9.63 -0.71 -15.99
N MET A 125 -10.71 -1.16 -16.65
CA MET A 125 -11.18 -2.53 -16.52
C MET A 125 -10.46 -3.42 -17.54
N CYS A 126 -9.59 -4.32 -17.07
CA CYS A 126 -9.03 -5.35 -17.94
C CYS A 126 -10.06 -6.47 -18.16
N SER A 127 -10.44 -6.68 -19.42
CA SER A 127 -11.17 -7.89 -19.81
C SER A 127 -10.19 -9.05 -19.85
N CYS A 128 -10.43 -10.09 -19.05
CA CYS A 128 -9.54 -11.22 -19.04
C CYS A 128 -10.32 -12.51 -18.73
N GLN A 129 -9.89 -13.63 -19.32
CA GLN A 129 -10.56 -14.93 -19.18
C GLN A 129 -9.74 -15.85 -18.31
N CYS A 130 -10.41 -16.57 -17.42
CA CYS A 130 -9.77 -17.58 -16.59
C CYS A 130 -9.72 -18.91 -17.33
N TYR A 131 -8.52 -19.42 -17.53
CA TYR A 131 -8.30 -20.74 -18.10
C TYR A 131 -7.99 -21.72 -16.97
N PHE A 132 -8.95 -22.62 -16.74
CA PHE A 132 -8.82 -23.75 -15.83
C PHE A 132 -8.33 -24.96 -16.64
N LYS A 133 -7.31 -25.65 -16.13
CA LYS A 133 -6.83 -26.90 -16.73
C LYS A 133 -7.61 -28.08 -16.18
#